data_AF-A0A2W0CC02-F1
#
_entry.id   AF-A0A2W0CC02-F1
#
_cell.length_a   1.000
_cell.length_b   1.000
_cell.length_c   1.000
_cell.angle_alpha   90.00
_cell.angle_beta   90.00
_cell.angle_gamma   90.00
#
_symmetry.space_group_name_H-M   'P 1'
#
loop_
_entity.id
_entity.type
_entity.pdbx_description
1 polymer ?
#
loop_
_entity_poly.entity_id
_entity_poly.type
_entity_poly.pdbx_seq_one_letter_code
_entity_poly.pdbx_strand_id
1 'polypeptide(L)' 'MRADNEFLAALINKLNDIAEKTNDIETEHELVEFIQVIVDSLE' A
#
# COMPACT_ATOMS: atom_id res chain seq x y z
N MET A 1 -12.74 13.42 -4.30
CA MET A 1 -12.05 12.96 -5.53
C MET A 1 -10.56 13.25 -5.50
N ARG A 2 -10.06 14.50 -5.45
CA ARG A 2 -8.60 14.74 -5.34
C ARG A 2 -8.00 14.45 -3.96
N ALA A 3 -8.70 14.83 -2.89
CA ALA A 3 -8.29 14.54 -1.52
C ALA A 3 -8.25 13.03 -1.22
N ASP A 4 -9.12 12.25 -1.85
CA ASP A 4 -9.15 10.79 -1.71
C ASP A 4 -7.90 10.16 -2.35
N ASN A 5 -7.51 10.63 -3.54
CA ASN A 5 -6.30 10.15 -4.22
C ASN A 5 -5.01 10.53 -3.47
N GLU A 6 -4.94 11.71 -2.87
CA GLU A 6 -3.80 12.12 -2.03
C GLU A 6 -3.68 11.27 -0.75
N PHE A 7 -4.82 10.94 -0.13
CA PHE A 7 -4.85 10.02 1.02
C PHE A 7 -4.41 8.61 0.63
N LEU A 8 -4.94 8.06 -0.46
CA LEU A 8 -4.59 6.71 -0.93
C LEU A 8 -3.11 6.62 -1.34
N ALA A 9 -2.56 7.67 -1.95
CA ALA A 9 -1.12 7.75 -2.23
C ALA A 9 -0.27 7.76 -0.94
N ALA A 10 -0.69 8.51 0.08
CA ALA A 10 0.00 8.51 1.37
C ALA A 10 -0.08 7.14 2.07
N LEU A 11 -1.22 6.46 1.96
CA LEU A 11 -1.43 5.12 2.48
C LEU A 11 -0.52 4.09 1.78
N ILE A 12 -0.50 4.08 0.44
CA ILE A 12 0.39 3.22 -0.35
C ILE A 12 1.85 3.41 0.07
N ASN A 13 2.31 4.66 0.16
CA ASN A 13 3.69 4.95 0.58
C ASN A 13 3.98 4.38 1.97
N LYS A 14 3.04 4.52 2.91
CA LYS A 14 3.24 4.01 4.27
C LYS A 14 3.26 2.48 4.34
N LEU A 15 2.44 1.81 3.54
CA LEU A 15 2.39 0.35 3.50
C LEU A 15 3.65 -0.25 2.86
N ASN A 16 4.16 0.35 1.77
CA ASN A 16 5.46 -0.02 1.20
C ASN A 16 6.58 0.12 2.23
N ASP A 17 6.58 1.23 2.96
CA ASP A 17 7.53 1.52 4.04
C ASP A 17 7.54 0.47 5.17
N ILE A 18 6.40 -0.20 5.40
CA ILE A 18 6.24 -1.26 6.40
C ILE A 18 6.67 -2.60 5.79
N ALA A 19 6.28 -2.87 4.53
CA ALA A 19 6.66 -4.07 3.80
C ALA A 19 8.18 -4.21 3.69
N GLU A 20 8.90 -3.11 3.38
CA GLU A 20 10.37 -3.11 3.31
C GLU A 20 11.07 -3.32 4.67
N LYS A 21 10.37 -3.09 5.78
CA LYS A 21 10.93 -3.13 7.14
C LYS A 21 10.49 -4.36 7.94
N THR A 22 9.53 -5.13 7.45
CA THR A 22 9.14 -6.38 8.10
C THR A 22 10.17 -7.46 7.79
N ASN A 23 10.39 -8.37 8.76
CA ASN A 23 11.20 -9.57 8.56
C ASN A 23 10.31 -10.82 8.35
N ASP A 24 9.00 -10.62 8.37
CA ASP A 24 8.00 -11.67 8.15
C ASP A 24 7.54 -11.64 6.70
N ILE A 25 7.89 -12.70 5.96
CA ILE A 25 7.68 -12.80 4.51
C ILE A 25 6.18 -12.86 4.17
N GLU A 26 5.36 -13.49 5.02
CA GLU A 26 3.91 -13.58 4.81
C GLU A 26 3.29 -12.18 4.91
N THR A 27 3.64 -11.43 5.96
CA THR A 27 3.22 -10.03 6.15
C THR A 27 3.68 -9.14 4.98
N GLU A 28 4.92 -9.29 4.51
CA GLU A 28 5.42 -8.54 3.35
C GLU A 28 4.54 -8.80 2.11
N HIS A 29 4.24 -10.07 1.84
CA HIS A 29 3.44 -10.48 0.69
C HIS A 29 2.00 -9.95 0.76
N GLU A 30 1.34 -10.08 1.92
CA GLU A 30 0.00 -9.55 2.14
C GLU A 30 -0.07 -8.02 1.96
N LEU A 31 0.95 -7.30 2.45
CA LEU A 31 1.03 -5.85 2.27
C LEU A 31 1.18 -5.47 0.79
N VAL A 32 2.02 -6.18 0.03
CA VAL A 32 2.19 -5.94 -1.41
C VAL A 32 0.90 -6.22 -2.17
N GLU A 33 0.21 -7.33 -1.88
CA GLU A 33 -1.09 -7.63 -2.49
C GLU A 33 -2.12 -6.53 -2.19
N PHE A 34 -2.20 -6.07 -0.94
CA PHE A 34 -3.14 -5.03 -0.56
C PHE A 34 -2.82 -3.68 -1.21
N ILE A 35 -1.54 -3.32 -1.32
CA ILE A 35 -1.10 -2.12 -2.04
C ILE A 35 -1.58 -2.16 -3.50
N GLN A 36 -1.47 -3.31 -4.17
CA GLN A 36 -1.93 -3.45 -5.55
C GLN A 36 -3.44 -3.22 -5.66
N VAL A 37 -4.24 -3.74 -4.74
CA VAL A 37 -5.70 -3.50 -4.71
C VAL A 37 -6.02 -1.99 -4.58
N ILE A 38 -5.25 -1.25 -3.78
CA ILE A 38 -5.43 0.20 -3.65
C ILE A 38 -5.05 0.90 -4.95
N VAL A 39 -3.95 0.52 -5.59
CA VAL A 39 -3.50 1.08 -6.87
C VAL A 39 -4.57 0.86 -7.94
N ASP A 40 -5.12 -0.35 -8.05
CA ASP A 40 -6.17 -0.69 -9.01
C ASP A 40 -7.47 0.09 -8.76
N SER A 41 -7.73 0.52 -7.51
CA SER A 41 -8.89 1.34 -7.16
C SER A 41 -8.76 2.82 -7.56
N LEU A 42 -7.56 3.26 -7.95
CA LEU A 42 -7.27 4.63 -8.39
C LEU A 42 -7.40 4.82 -9.91
N GLU A 43 -7.46 3.72 -10.67
CA GLU A 43 -7.73 3.71 -12.12
C GLU A 43 -9.24 3.85 -12.43
#